data_AF-C9ZFY9-F1
#
_entry.id   AF-C9ZFY9-F1
#
_cell.length_a   1.000
_cell.length_b   1.000
_cell.length_c   1.000
_cell.angle_alpha   90.00
_cell.angle_beta   90.00
_cell.angle_gamma   90.00
#
_symmetry.space_group_name_H-M   'P 1'
#
loop_
_entity.id
_entity.type
_entity.pdbx_description
1 polymer ?
#
loop_
_entity_poly.entity_id
_entity_poly.type
_entity_poly.pdbx_seq_one_letter_code
_entity_poly.pdbx_strand_id
1 'polypeptide(L)' 'MAAKEATQMSKSTKIVAGGAAIGIVLLILLPFPFWANLLIVLGIPTAAYLALDPSQRRRLRRVGRKELGR' A
#
# COMPACT_ATOMS: atom_id res chain seq x y z
N MET A 1 25.33 8.74 14.45
CA MET A 1 24.05 9.51 14.45
C MET A 1 23.17 9.30 13.19
N ALA A 2 23.62 8.58 12.15
CA ALA A 2 22.88 8.43 10.88
C ALA A 2 21.79 7.32 10.85
N ALA A 3 21.63 6.52 11.91
CA ALA A 3 20.73 5.36 11.90
C ALA A 3 19.26 5.69 12.24
N LYS A 4 18.93 6.93 12.65
CA LYS A 4 17.59 7.29 13.15
C LYS A 4 16.64 7.82 12.07
N GLU A 5 17.12 8.03 10.84
CA GLU A 5 16.36 8.69 9.78
C GLU A 5 15.59 7.73 8.85
N ALA A 6 15.85 6.43 8.92
CA ALA A 6 15.31 5.46 7.96
C ALA A 6 13.79 5.23 8.05
N THR A 7 13.08 5.76 9.05
CA THR A 7 11.64 5.44 9.22
C THR A 7 10.83 6.50 10.00
N GLN A 8 11.20 7.78 9.94
CA GLN A 8 10.27 8.85 10.32
C GLN A 8 9.32 9.14 9.13
N MET A 9 8.38 8.23 8.86
CA MET A 9 7.17 8.63 8.11
C MET A 9 6.59 9.84 8.84
N SER A 10 6.41 10.95 8.14
CA SER A 10 5.80 12.14 8.73
C SER A 10 4.50 11.75 9.42
N LYS A 11 4.21 12.33 10.57
CA LYS A 11 2.98 12.01 11.35
C LYS A 11 1.75 12.07 10.44
N SER A 12 1.72 13.04 9.51
CA SER A 12 0.70 13.21 8.49
C SER A 12 0.59 12.01 7.54
N THR A 13 1.71 11.47 7.05
CA THR A 13 1.69 10.30 6.15
C THR A 13 1.16 9.05 6.86
N LYS A 14 1.45 8.85 8.16
CA LYS A 14 0.87 7.74 8.94
C LYS A 14 -0.64 7.90 9.12
N ILE A 15 -1.11 9.13 9.35
CA ILE A 15 -2.54 9.44 9.47
C ILE A 15 -3.24 9.21 8.14
N VAL A 16 -2.67 9.64 7.01
CA VAL A 16 -3.23 9.40 5.68
C VAL A 16 -3.27 7.91 5.35
N ALA A 17 -2.21 7.17 5.64
CA ALA A 17 -2.18 5.72 5.43
C ALA A 17 -3.20 4.99 6.32
N GLY A 18 -3.31 5.39 7.59
CA GLY A 18 -4.31 4.83 8.53
C GLY A 18 -5.74 5.16 8.10
N GLY A 19 -6.02 6.39 7.69
CA GLY A 19 -7.32 6.82 7.19
C GLY A 19 -7.72 6.08 5.90
N ALA A 20 -6.79 5.89 4.97
CA ALA A 20 -7.02 5.10 3.76
C ALA A 20 -7.31 3.63 4.07
N ALA A 21 -6.55 3.02 4.99
CA ALA A 21 -6.79 1.65 5.42
C ALA A 21 -8.16 1.48 6.09
N ILE A 22 -8.53 2.40 6.98
CA ILE A 22 -9.85 2.42 7.65
C ILE A 22 -10.97 2.61 6.62
N GLY A 23 -10.82 3.55 5.67
CA GLY A 23 -11.79 3.76 4.59
C GLY A 23 -12.00 2.50 3.74
N ILE A 24 -10.94 1.79 3.40
CA ILE A 24 -11.01 0.52 2.66
C ILE A 24 -11.72 -0.56 3.50
N VAL A 25 -11.41 -0.67 4.78
CA VAL A 25 -12.06 -1.65 5.69
C VAL A 25 -13.54 -1.35 5.84
N LEU A 26 -13.94 -0.09 6.05
CA LEU A 26 -15.37 0.30 6.13
C LEU A 26 -16.11 0.03 4.82
N LEU A 27 -15.47 0.23 3.66
CA LEU A 27 -16.06 -0.09 2.36
C LEU A 27 -16.26 -1.60 2.17
N ILE A 28 -15.37 -2.45 2.69
CA ILE A 28 -15.46 -3.92 2.60
C ILE A 28 -16.48 -4.49 3.59
N LEU A 29 -16.69 -3.85 4.75
CA LEU A 29 -17.55 -4.35 5.82
C LEU A 29 -19.05 -4.06 5.61
N LEU A 30 -19.39 -3.09 4.75
CA LEU A 30 -20.77 -2.96 4.23
C LEU A 30 -21.12 -4.21 3.41
N PRO A 31 -22.39 -4.66 3.35
CA PRO A 31 -22.77 -5.90 2.68
C PRO A 31 -22.68 -5.74 1.15
N PHE A 32 -21.47 -5.68 0.62
CA PHE A 32 -21.16 -5.67 -0.80
C PHE A 32 -21.16 -7.11 -1.34
N PRO A 33 -21.57 -7.33 -2.59
CA PRO A 33 -21.48 -8.65 -3.21
C PRO A 33 -20.02 -9.13 -3.20
N PHE A 34 -19.81 -10.43 -2.94
CA PHE A 34 -18.50 -11.06 -2.82
C PHE A 34 -17.50 -10.62 -3.92
N TRP A 35 -17.97 -10.51 -5.16
CA TRP A 35 -17.18 -10.06 -6.30
C TRP A 35 -16.67 -8.62 -6.19
N ALA A 36 -17.46 -7.71 -5.61
CA ALA A 36 -17.02 -6.34 -5.36
C ALA A 36 -15.91 -6.30 -4.30
N ASN A 37 -16.02 -7.10 -3.24
CA ASN A 37 -14.96 -7.22 -2.22
C ASN A 37 -13.66 -7.77 -2.83
N LEU A 38 -13.75 -8.79 -3.67
CA LEU A 38 -12.60 -9.35 -4.38
C LEU A 38 -11.92 -8.29 -5.27
N LEU A 39 -12.71 -7.52 -6.03
CA LEU A 39 -12.21 -6.44 -6.88
C LEU A 39 -11.62 -5.28 -6.09
N ILE A 40 -12.10 -4.98 -4.89
CA ILE A 40 -11.51 -3.91 -4.05
C ILE A 40 -10.15 -4.38 -3.51
N VAL A 41 -10.10 -5.58 -2.91
CA VAL A 41 -8.89 -6.12 -2.28
C VAL A 41 -7.77 -6.35 -3.30
N LEU A 42 -8.10 -6.78 -4.53
CA LEU A 42 -7.11 -6.99 -5.58
C LEU A 42 -6.95 -5.77 -6.48
N GLY A 43 -8.05 -5.13 -6.85
CA GLY A 43 -8.08 -4.06 -7.84
C GLY A 43 -7.47 -2.77 -7.33
N ILE A 44 -7.68 -2.38 -6.06
CA ILE A 44 -7.03 -1.17 -5.53
C ILE A 44 -5.51 -1.33 -5.51
N PRO A 45 -4.91 -2.40 -4.93
CA PRO A 45 -3.46 -2.59 -4.98
C PRO A 45 -2.92 -2.74 -6.41
N THR A 46 -3.65 -3.41 -7.30
CA THR A 46 -3.24 -3.57 -8.70
C THR A 46 -3.25 -2.24 -9.44
N ALA A 47 -4.33 -1.47 -9.33
CA ALA A 47 -4.44 -0.15 -9.93
C ALA A 47 -3.41 0.82 -9.35
N ALA A 48 -3.20 0.81 -8.03
CA ALA A 48 -2.16 1.59 -7.38
C ALA A 48 -0.77 1.24 -7.91
N TYR A 49 -0.46 -0.05 -8.07
CA TYR A 49 0.80 -0.51 -8.62
C TYR A 49 1.00 -0.13 -10.10
N LEU A 50 -0.08 -0.14 -10.88
CA LEU A 50 -0.05 0.29 -12.29
C LEU A 50 0.06 1.81 -12.43
N ALA A 51 -0.51 2.57 -11.49
CA ALA A 51 -0.38 4.02 -11.43
C ALA A 51 1.01 4.48 -10.96
N LEU A 52 1.83 3.58 -10.40
CA LEU A 52 3.22 3.90 -10.09
C LEU A 52 4.01 4.20 -11.36
N ASP A 53 4.75 5.30 -11.31
CA ASP A 53 5.74 5.64 -12.31
C ASP A 53 6.78 4.49 -12.47
N PRO A 54 7.27 4.17 -13.68
CA PRO A 54 8.17 3.03 -13.90
C PRO A 54 9.44 3.07 -13.01
N SER A 55 9.87 4.27 -12.62
CA SER A 55 10.98 4.49 -11.68
C SER A 55 10.68 3.94 -10.27
N GLN A 56 9.48 4.21 -9.72
CA GLN A 56 9.03 3.75 -8.41
C GLN A 56 8.80 2.23 -8.41
N ARG A 57 8.18 1.72 -9.48
CA ARG A 57 7.94 0.29 -9.68
C ARG A 57 9.22 -0.52 -9.71
N ARG A 58 10.26 -0.04 -10.41
CA ARG A 58 11.60 -0.67 -10.45
C ARG A 58 12.26 -0.70 -9.08
N ARG A 59 12.15 0.39 -8.31
CA ARG A 59 12.71 0.47 -6.95
C ARG A 59 12.01 -0.50 -6.00
N LEU A 60 10.67 -0.54 -6.01
CA LEU A 60 9.87 -1.49 -5.23
C LEU A 60 10.24 -2.94 -5.56
N ARG A 61 10.36 -3.28 -6.85
CA ARG A 61 10.73 -4.63 -7.28
C ARG A 61 12.15 -5.04 -6.84
N ARG A 62 13.10 -4.10 -6.80
CA ARG A 62 14.46 -4.34 -6.26
C ARG A 62 14.44 -4.55 -4.75
N VAL A 63 13.68 -3.75 -4.01
CA VAL A 63 13.55 -3.87 -2.56
C VAL A 63 12.88 -5.20 -2.19
N GLY A 64 11.75 -5.53 -2.84
CA GLY A 64 11.05 -6.79 -2.60
C GLY A 64 11.92 -8.02 -2.87
N ARG A 65 12.80 -7.99 -3.88
CA ARG A 65 13.73 -9.10 -4.15
C ARG A 65 14.79 -9.29 -3.06
N LYS A 66 15.25 -8.21 -2.41
CA LYS A 66 16.19 -8.31 -1.29
C LYS A 66 15.54 -8.87 -0.03
N GLU A 67 14.24 -8.62 0.12
CA GLU A 67 13.45 -9.09 1.26
C GLU A 67 13.06 -10.57 1.17
N LEU A 68 13.08 -11.16 -0.04
CA LEU A 68 12.73 -12.57 -0.30
C LEU A 68 13.94 -13.53 -0.33
N GLY A 69 15.16 -13.00 -0.27
CA GLY A 69 16.40 -13.78 -0.30
C GLY A 69 17.20 -13.68 1.01
N ARG A 70 16.57 -13.22 2.09
CA ARG A 70 17.12 -13.16 3.45
C ARG A 70 16.29 -14.03 4.39
#